data_AF-A0A819GP71-F1
#
_entry.id   AF-A0A819GP71-F1
#
_cell.length_a   1.000
_cell.length_b   1.000
_cell.length_c   1.000
_cell.angle_alpha   90.00
_cell.angle_beta   90.00
_cell.angle_gamma   90.00
#
_symmetry.space_group_name_H-M   'P 1'
#
loop_
_entity.id
_entity.type
_entity.pdbx_description
1 polymer ?
#
loop_
_entity_poly.entity_id
_entity_poly.type
_entity_poly.pdbx_seq_one_letter_code
_entity_poly.pdbx_strand_id
1 'polypeptide(L)'
;MLNAGRRIRAFEKQLKRLKFSKTTTKATKLDHLNDESKARIASYEDKLDTIIWYYEDLQCIKLDAEVQLHKIKLPLESPIAFIGDASGSMEVVIRTATILSLILTAVYSAKLNLFNTDMLLPTFTLKTIEDVLTLALTTKATDRTANVAGLVSYYDGKEVIKTFIIVTDELENTETQLADGTSIQFFDLFMKCRAEFYPAKLGFISFISNQHSQGQMSTEFQDAYVPDVIQFKFSRDRLDLTKLDNLLGLLSTGSLGTFDDQLEKLQNEFQEKGVESVITNLFNKQTENSIPMATEITTK
;
A
#
# COMPACT_ATOMS: atom_id res chain seq x y z
N MET A 1 -33.63 9.18 -17.02
CA MET A 1 -32.76 10.26 -16.51
C MET A 1 -33.10 10.77 -15.10
N LEU A 2 -34.36 10.81 -14.66
CA LEU A 2 -34.77 11.27 -13.30
C LEU A 2 -34.23 10.44 -12.11
N ASN A 3 -33.75 9.21 -12.34
CA ASN A 3 -33.31 8.29 -11.27
C ASN A 3 -31.86 8.55 -10.81
N ALA A 4 -30.99 9.06 -11.70
CA ALA A 4 -29.59 9.35 -11.38
C ALA A 4 -29.46 10.51 -10.38
N GLY A 5 -30.22 11.60 -10.59
CA GLY A 5 -30.20 12.76 -9.70
C GLY A 5 -30.79 12.52 -8.29
N ARG A 6 -31.57 11.44 -8.09
CA ARG A 6 -31.99 11.01 -6.75
C ARG A 6 -30.91 10.19 -6.05
N ARG A 7 -30.18 9.34 -6.80
CA ARG A 7 -29.04 8.57 -6.26
C ARG A 7 -27.90 9.50 -5.86
N ILE A 8 -27.60 10.52 -6.65
CA ILE A 8 -26.57 11.55 -6.34
C ILE A 8 -26.91 12.33 -5.06
N ARG A 9 -28.17 12.75 -4.88
CA ARG A 9 -28.59 13.46 -3.65
C ARG A 9 -28.62 12.58 -2.40
N ALA A 10 -28.93 11.29 -2.55
CA ALA A 10 -28.82 10.32 -1.46
C ALA A 10 -27.34 10.07 -1.08
N PHE A 11 -26.46 10.06 -2.08
CA PHE A 11 -25.00 9.90 -1.96
C PHE A 11 -24.35 11.09 -1.23
N GLU A 12 -24.64 12.33 -1.62
CA GLU A 12 -24.17 13.54 -0.91
C GLU A 12 -24.60 13.57 0.57
N LYS A 13 -25.80 13.06 0.87
CA LYS A 13 -26.33 13.00 2.24
C LYS A 13 -25.65 11.92 3.09
N GLN A 14 -25.18 10.83 2.48
CA GLN A 14 -24.38 9.81 3.15
C GLN A 14 -22.94 10.27 3.37
N LEU A 15 -22.34 10.97 2.41
CA LEU A 15 -21.00 11.57 2.54
C LEU A 15 -20.92 12.59 3.68
N LYS A 16 -21.91 13.49 3.81
CA LYS A 16 -21.95 14.46 4.93
C LYS A 16 -22.07 13.81 6.33
N ARG A 17 -22.47 12.54 6.42
CA ARG A 17 -22.57 11.80 7.68
C ARG A 17 -21.26 11.10 8.06
N LEU A 18 -20.43 10.78 7.08
CA LEU A 18 -19.07 10.28 7.28
C LEU A 18 -18.17 11.49 7.57
N LYS A 19 -18.06 11.85 8.86
CA LYS A 19 -17.19 12.94 9.32
C LYS A 19 -15.72 12.52 9.15
N PHE A 20 -15.18 12.61 7.93
CA PHE A 20 -13.74 12.80 7.77
C PHE A 20 -13.39 14.10 8.52
N SER A 21 -12.39 14.02 9.40
CA SER A 21 -11.90 15.17 10.14
C SER A 21 -11.37 16.18 9.13
N LYS A 22 -12.20 17.17 8.79
CA LYS A 22 -11.79 18.37 8.09
C LYS A 22 -10.76 19.06 8.99
N THR A 23 -9.48 18.94 8.68
CA THR A 23 -8.63 20.11 8.81
C THR A 23 -9.24 21.14 7.86
N THR A 24 -9.73 22.24 8.43
CA THR A 24 -10.51 23.27 7.74
C THR A 24 -9.64 24.08 6.77
N THR A 25 -9.16 23.46 5.70
CA THR A 25 -8.69 24.17 4.51
C THR A 25 -9.90 24.41 3.61
N LYS A 26 -10.48 25.62 3.75
CA LYS A 26 -11.37 26.35 2.83
C LYS A 26 -12.00 25.54 1.65
N ALA A 27 -12.83 24.55 1.97
CA ALA A 27 -13.62 23.80 0.98
C ALA A 27 -14.65 24.65 0.20
N THR A 28 -14.81 25.94 0.53
CA THR A 28 -15.82 26.83 -0.09
C THR A 28 -15.41 27.44 -1.43
N LYS A 29 -14.16 27.25 -1.90
CA LYS A 29 -13.70 27.85 -3.18
C LYS A 29 -13.65 26.90 -4.38
N LEU A 30 -13.78 25.59 -4.19
CA LEU A 30 -13.63 24.61 -5.28
C LEU A 30 -14.93 24.27 -6.02
N ASP A 31 -16.10 24.52 -5.42
CA ASP A 31 -17.42 24.31 -6.06
C ASP A 31 -17.66 25.18 -7.31
N HIS A 32 -16.82 26.18 -7.55
CA HIS A 32 -16.93 27.10 -8.69
C HIS A 32 -15.99 26.77 -9.87
N LEU A 33 -15.11 25.78 -9.74
CA LEU A 33 -14.17 25.42 -10.80
C LEU A 33 -14.81 24.46 -11.80
N ASN A 34 -14.64 24.75 -13.09
CA ASN A 34 -15.02 23.81 -14.16
C ASN A 34 -14.01 22.66 -14.26
N ASP A 35 -14.43 21.54 -14.85
CA ASP A 35 -13.63 20.32 -14.99
C ASP A 35 -12.26 20.55 -15.63
N GLU A 36 -12.17 21.48 -16.59
CA GLU A 36 -10.92 21.86 -17.25
C GLU A 36 -9.94 22.58 -16.31
N SER A 37 -10.43 23.45 -15.43
CA SER A 37 -9.59 24.12 -14.42
C SER A 37 -9.13 23.14 -13.34
N LYS A 38 -10.01 22.20 -12.97
CA LYS A 38 -9.72 21.12 -12.02
C LYS A 38 -8.61 20.20 -12.56
N ALA A 39 -8.71 19.80 -13.82
CA ALA A 39 -7.69 19.04 -14.55
C ALA A 39 -6.35 19.80 -14.60
N ARG A 40 -6.38 21.08 -14.97
CA ARG A 40 -5.17 21.92 -15.01
C ARG A 40 -4.49 22.03 -13.63
N ILE A 41 -5.23 22.16 -12.53
CA ILE A 41 -4.67 22.15 -11.17
C ILE A 41 -4.00 20.80 -10.87
N ALA A 42 -4.67 19.68 -11.16
CA ALA A 42 -4.11 18.34 -10.97
C ALA A 42 -2.84 18.09 -11.81
N SER A 43 -2.74 18.71 -12.99
CA SER A 43 -1.56 18.59 -13.86
C SER A 43 -0.31 19.31 -13.36
N TYR A 44 -0.48 20.32 -12.48
CA TYR A 44 0.61 21.07 -11.87
C TYR A 44 0.96 20.59 -10.45
N GLU A 45 0.18 19.66 -9.91
CA GLU A 45 0.41 19.13 -8.57
C GLU A 45 1.27 17.87 -8.64
N ASP A 46 2.43 17.89 -8.00
CA ASP A 46 3.39 16.78 -8.06
C ASP A 46 3.13 15.72 -6.97
N LYS A 47 2.23 16.00 -6.02
CA LYS A 47 1.98 15.14 -4.87
C LYS A 47 0.74 14.28 -5.04
N LEU A 48 0.91 12.96 -4.88
CA LEU A 48 -0.15 11.99 -5.06
C LEU A 48 -1.26 12.13 -4.02
N ASP A 49 -0.91 12.50 -2.79
CA ASP A 49 -1.84 12.73 -1.69
C ASP A 49 -2.89 13.81 -2.01
N THR A 50 -2.45 14.87 -2.69
CA THR A 50 -3.24 16.05 -3.04
C THR A 50 -4.18 15.72 -4.18
N ILE A 51 -3.73 14.91 -5.15
CA ILE A 51 -4.56 14.35 -6.21
C ILE A 51 -5.65 13.44 -5.61
N ILE A 52 -5.32 12.60 -4.63
CA ILE A 52 -6.31 11.74 -3.95
C ILE A 52 -7.25 12.54 -3.03
N TRP A 53 -6.80 13.62 -2.42
CA TRP A 53 -7.68 14.52 -1.66
C TRP A 53 -8.67 15.23 -2.57
N TYR A 54 -8.19 15.68 -3.72
CA TYR A 54 -9.01 16.30 -4.74
C TYR A 54 -9.95 15.31 -5.43
N TYR A 55 -9.68 14.01 -5.36
CA TYR A 55 -10.55 12.98 -5.91
C TYR A 55 -11.98 13.02 -5.36
N GLU A 56 -12.15 13.31 -4.06
CA GLU A 56 -13.49 13.40 -3.44
C GLU A 56 -14.26 14.65 -3.91
N ASP A 57 -13.57 15.76 -4.20
CA ASP A 57 -14.16 17.07 -4.54
C ASP A 57 -14.18 17.37 -6.06
N LEU A 58 -13.33 16.75 -6.88
CA LEU A 58 -13.13 17.19 -8.26
C LEU A 58 -14.07 16.55 -9.27
N GLN A 59 -14.62 15.35 -9.07
CA GLN A 59 -15.52 14.65 -10.04
C GLN A 59 -15.05 14.61 -11.52
N CYS A 60 -13.82 15.05 -11.81
CA CYS A 60 -13.21 15.07 -13.13
C CYS A 60 -12.04 14.08 -13.08
N ILE A 61 -12.36 12.81 -13.34
CA ILE A 61 -11.57 11.64 -12.96
C ILE A 61 -10.63 11.13 -14.06
N LYS A 62 -10.80 11.54 -15.33
CA LYS A 62 -10.46 10.64 -16.44
C LYS A 62 -9.10 10.76 -17.12
N LEU A 63 -8.30 11.79 -16.87
CA LEU A 63 -7.09 12.00 -17.69
C LEU A 63 -5.80 12.23 -16.87
N ASP A 64 -5.85 13.00 -15.78
CA ASP A 64 -4.60 13.44 -15.14
C ASP A 64 -4.12 12.53 -14.00
N ALA A 65 -5.04 11.88 -13.27
CA ALA A 65 -4.67 10.90 -12.25
C ALA A 65 -3.97 9.68 -12.86
N GLU A 66 -4.44 9.19 -14.02
CA GLU A 66 -3.80 8.10 -14.76
C GLU A 66 -2.39 8.50 -15.23
N VAL A 67 -2.21 9.72 -15.75
CA VAL A 67 -0.90 10.23 -16.20
C VAL A 67 0.09 10.36 -15.04
N GLN A 68 -0.35 10.81 -13.87
CA GLN A 68 0.49 10.93 -12.67
C GLN A 68 0.84 9.54 -12.09
N LEU A 69 -0.13 8.63 -12.03
CA LEU A 69 0.08 7.25 -11.56
C LEU A 69 1.09 6.48 -12.43
N HIS A 70 1.09 6.69 -13.75
CA HIS A 70 2.06 6.06 -14.66
C HIS A 70 3.49 6.60 -14.53
N LYS A 71 3.69 7.78 -13.93
CA LYS A 71 5.04 8.32 -13.66
C LYS A 71 5.71 7.66 -12.47
N ILE A 72 4.93 7.07 -11.57
CA ILE A 72 5.42 6.39 -10.37
C ILE A 72 5.90 4.99 -10.79
N LYS A 73 7.20 4.88 -11.11
CA LYS A 73 7.87 3.60 -11.35
C LYS A 73 8.72 3.27 -10.14
N LEU A 74 8.35 2.21 -9.44
CA LEU A 74 9.03 1.75 -8.24
C LEU A 74 9.60 0.37 -8.54
N PRO A 75 10.87 0.08 -8.19
CA PRO A 75 11.53 -1.17 -8.50
C PRO A 75 11.07 -2.30 -7.56
N LEU A 76 9.81 -2.72 -7.68
CA LEU A 76 9.30 -3.93 -7.04
C LEU A 76 9.51 -5.15 -7.93
N GLU A 77 9.86 -6.28 -7.32
CA GLU A 77 10.09 -7.50 -8.08
C GLU A 77 8.77 -8.14 -8.50
N SER A 78 8.56 -8.27 -9.81
CA SER A 78 7.35 -8.85 -10.40
C SER A 78 7.49 -10.37 -10.59
N PRO A 79 6.40 -11.17 -10.46
CA PRO A 79 5.01 -10.74 -10.27
C PRO A 79 4.67 -10.28 -8.86
N ILE A 80 3.74 -9.30 -8.75
CA ILE A 80 3.31 -8.69 -7.49
C ILE A 80 1.86 -9.08 -7.22
N ALA A 81 1.54 -9.41 -5.97
CA ALA A 81 0.18 -9.63 -5.50
C ALA A 81 -0.18 -8.68 -4.35
N PHE A 82 -1.29 -7.97 -4.50
CA PHE A 82 -1.94 -7.20 -3.46
C PHE A 82 -3.06 -8.02 -2.82
N ILE A 83 -3.05 -8.06 -1.50
CA ILE A 83 -3.99 -8.82 -0.68
C ILE A 83 -4.66 -7.83 0.28
N GLY A 84 -5.92 -7.49 0.03
CA GLY A 84 -6.67 -6.52 0.83
C GLY A 84 -7.60 -7.18 1.85
N ASP A 85 -7.49 -6.77 3.10
CA ASP A 85 -8.37 -7.22 4.18
C ASP A 85 -9.74 -6.54 4.09
N ALA A 86 -10.77 -7.38 4.02
CA ALA A 86 -12.18 -7.03 4.01
C ALA A 86 -12.94 -7.56 5.24
N SER A 87 -12.25 -7.82 6.34
CA SER A 87 -12.84 -8.27 7.61
C SER A 87 -13.60 -7.16 8.34
N GLY A 88 -14.46 -7.56 9.30
CA GLY A 88 -15.28 -6.64 10.08
C GLY A 88 -14.48 -5.59 10.88
N SER A 89 -13.28 -5.94 11.37
CA SER A 89 -12.42 -4.98 12.09
C SER A 89 -11.96 -3.85 11.18
N MET A 90 -11.85 -4.10 9.88
CA MET A 90 -11.46 -3.10 8.91
C MET A 90 -12.60 -2.14 8.52
N GLU A 91 -13.82 -2.21 9.04
CA GLU A 91 -14.97 -1.42 8.54
C GLU A 91 -14.70 0.09 8.35
N VAL A 92 -13.97 0.72 9.27
CA VAL A 92 -13.63 2.16 9.19
C VAL A 92 -12.59 2.44 8.09
N VAL A 93 -11.76 1.45 7.79
CA VAL A 93 -10.54 1.56 6.98
C VAL A 93 -10.67 0.85 5.63
N ILE A 94 -11.62 -0.07 5.48
CA ILE A 94 -11.74 -1.01 4.36
C ILE A 94 -11.81 -0.28 3.03
N ARG A 95 -12.49 0.88 3.00
CA ARG A 95 -12.57 1.71 1.80
C ARG A 95 -11.20 2.22 1.40
N THR A 96 -10.43 2.73 2.34
CA THR A 96 -9.09 3.26 2.10
C THR A 96 -8.10 2.15 1.80
N ALA A 97 -8.15 1.04 2.53
CA ALA A 97 -7.37 -0.16 2.25
C ALA A 97 -7.65 -0.69 0.82
N THR A 98 -8.93 -0.71 0.43
CA THR A 98 -9.35 -1.14 -0.90
C THR A 98 -8.87 -0.14 -1.96
N ILE A 99 -9.07 1.17 -1.76
CA ILE A 99 -8.58 2.21 -2.67
C ILE A 99 -7.06 2.15 -2.83
N LEU A 100 -6.30 2.01 -1.74
CA LEU A 100 -4.84 1.87 -1.78
C LEU A 100 -4.42 0.61 -2.54
N SER A 101 -5.01 -0.54 -2.21
CA SER A 101 -4.72 -1.80 -2.89
C SER A 101 -5.01 -1.69 -4.38
N LEU A 102 -6.07 -0.99 -4.76
CA LEU A 102 -6.48 -0.79 -6.15
C LEU A 102 -5.57 0.16 -6.91
N ILE A 103 -5.20 1.30 -6.30
CA ILE A 103 -4.24 2.25 -6.87
C ILE A 103 -2.91 1.54 -7.12
N LEU A 104 -2.40 0.84 -6.11
CA LEU A 104 -1.13 0.13 -6.23
C LEU A 104 -1.23 -0.99 -7.28
N THR A 105 -2.35 -1.72 -7.32
CA THR A 105 -2.61 -2.73 -8.35
C THR A 105 -2.52 -2.14 -9.76
N ALA A 106 -3.14 -0.98 -9.99
CA ALA A 106 -3.12 -0.29 -11.27
C ALA A 106 -1.71 0.19 -11.64
N VAL A 107 -0.96 0.75 -10.69
CA VAL A 107 0.42 1.22 -10.91
C VAL A 107 1.37 0.08 -11.28
N TYR A 108 1.25 -1.06 -10.60
CA TYR A 108 2.17 -2.18 -10.73
C TYR A 108 1.72 -3.27 -11.72
N SER A 109 0.54 -3.12 -12.35
CA SER A 109 -0.09 -4.21 -13.12
C SER A 109 -0.12 -5.52 -12.33
N ALA A 110 -0.40 -5.40 -11.03
CA ALA A 110 -0.33 -6.50 -10.07
C ALA A 110 -1.64 -7.29 -10.03
N LYS A 111 -1.65 -8.40 -9.30
CA LYS A 111 -2.89 -9.12 -8.97
C LYS A 111 -3.52 -8.51 -7.73
N LEU A 112 -4.85 -8.40 -7.71
CA LEU A 112 -5.60 -7.99 -6.52
C LEU A 112 -6.50 -9.11 -6.04
N ASN A 113 -6.32 -9.50 -4.79
CA ASN A 113 -7.22 -10.37 -4.06
C ASN A 113 -7.73 -9.62 -2.84
N LEU A 114 -9.02 -9.76 -2.54
CA LEU A 114 -9.57 -9.37 -1.25
C LEU A 114 -9.81 -10.63 -0.42
N PHE A 115 -9.83 -10.53 0.90
CA PHE A 115 -10.11 -11.66 1.77
C PHE A 115 -10.91 -11.23 3.00
N ASN A 116 -11.68 -12.15 3.56
CA ASN A 116 -12.27 -12.03 4.88
C ASN A 116 -12.08 -13.34 5.66
N THR A 117 -13.10 -14.21 5.70
CA THR A 117 -12.96 -15.63 6.06
C THR A 117 -12.56 -16.45 4.83
N ASP A 118 -12.99 -16.03 3.65
CA ASP A 118 -12.70 -16.65 2.36
C ASP A 118 -12.04 -15.65 1.42
N MET A 119 -11.50 -16.16 0.32
CA MET A 119 -10.98 -15.35 -0.76
C MET A 119 -12.12 -14.71 -1.56
N LEU A 120 -12.05 -13.39 -1.72
CA LEU A 120 -12.97 -12.60 -2.53
C LEU A 120 -12.24 -12.15 -3.79
N LEU A 121 -12.56 -12.80 -4.91
CA LEU A 121 -12.12 -12.36 -6.22
C LEU A 121 -13.03 -11.23 -6.74
N PRO A 122 -12.46 -10.14 -7.27
CA PRO A 122 -13.27 -9.11 -7.89
C PRO A 122 -14.04 -9.69 -9.08
N THR A 123 -15.32 -9.34 -9.19
CA THR A 123 -16.23 -9.86 -10.24
C THR A 123 -15.92 -9.32 -11.64
N PHE A 124 -15.05 -8.31 -11.74
CA PHE A 124 -14.64 -7.68 -12.98
C PHE A 124 -13.15 -7.36 -12.95
N THR A 125 -12.54 -7.37 -14.13
CA THR A 125 -11.15 -6.92 -14.31
C THR A 125 -11.11 -5.41 -14.16
N LEU A 126 -10.26 -4.93 -13.25
CA LEU A 126 -10.09 -3.51 -12.99
C LEU A 126 -9.38 -2.86 -14.17
N LYS A 127 -10.10 -2.06 -14.95
CA LYS A 127 -9.55 -1.33 -16.08
C LYS A 127 -9.57 0.18 -15.87
N THR A 128 -10.49 0.67 -15.04
CA THR A 128 -10.72 2.09 -14.84
C THR A 128 -10.82 2.45 -13.35
N ILE A 129 -10.63 3.73 -13.04
CA ILE A 129 -10.84 4.29 -11.70
C ILE A 129 -12.31 4.13 -11.24
N GLU A 130 -13.26 4.13 -12.17
CA GLU A 130 -14.68 3.89 -11.88
C GLU A 130 -14.92 2.45 -11.39
N ASP A 131 -14.22 1.47 -11.96
CA ASP A 131 -14.22 0.06 -11.52
C ASP A 131 -13.66 -0.06 -10.10
N VAL A 132 -12.55 0.65 -9.83
CA VAL A 132 -11.90 0.75 -8.52
C VAL A 132 -12.88 1.26 -7.45
N LEU A 133 -13.55 2.38 -7.72
CA LEU A 133 -14.56 2.92 -6.81
C LEU A 133 -15.73 1.99 -6.60
N THR A 134 -16.21 1.40 -7.69
CA THR A 134 -17.36 0.50 -7.64
C THR A 134 -17.02 -0.68 -6.74
N LEU A 135 -15.82 -1.24 -6.86
CA LEU A 135 -15.35 -2.30 -5.96
C LEU A 135 -15.28 -1.79 -4.51
N ALA A 136 -14.59 -0.68 -4.25
CA ALA A 136 -14.46 -0.13 -2.89
C ALA A 136 -15.81 0.19 -2.22
N LEU A 137 -16.84 0.57 -2.99
CA LEU A 137 -18.18 0.87 -2.49
C LEU A 137 -19.05 -0.38 -2.32
N THR A 138 -18.75 -1.46 -3.03
CA THR A 138 -19.53 -2.71 -2.98
C THR A 138 -18.93 -3.74 -2.04
N THR A 139 -17.62 -3.70 -1.83
CA THR A 139 -16.93 -4.48 -0.80
C THR A 139 -17.45 -4.05 0.57
N LYS A 140 -18.04 -5.00 1.30
CA LYS A 140 -18.47 -4.81 2.68
C LYS A 140 -17.49 -5.52 3.60
N ALA A 141 -17.17 -4.86 4.70
CA ALA A 141 -16.47 -5.49 5.81
C ALA A 141 -17.39 -6.54 6.42
N THR A 142 -17.00 -7.81 6.41
CA THR A 142 -17.78 -8.87 7.05
C THR A 142 -16.89 -9.83 7.83
N ASP A 143 -17.50 -10.47 8.82
CA ASP A 143 -16.97 -11.67 9.46
C ASP A 143 -15.61 -11.51 10.15
N ARG A 144 -14.91 -12.66 10.27
CA ARG A 144 -13.60 -12.83 10.92
C ARG A 144 -12.46 -12.51 9.94
N THR A 145 -11.23 -12.57 10.46
CA THR A 145 -10.02 -12.20 9.73
C THR A 145 -9.15 -13.44 9.56
N ALA A 146 -9.14 -13.99 8.35
CA ALA A 146 -8.29 -15.11 7.93
C ALA A 146 -7.31 -14.59 6.85
N ASN A 147 -6.21 -13.98 7.28
CA ASN A 147 -5.19 -13.43 6.37
C ASN A 147 -4.66 -14.50 5.41
N VAL A 148 -4.51 -15.72 5.92
CA VAL A 148 -4.10 -16.90 5.15
C VAL A 148 -4.97 -17.15 3.91
N ALA A 149 -6.27 -16.84 3.93
CA ALA A 149 -7.16 -17.03 2.79
C ALA A 149 -6.71 -16.23 1.55
N GLY A 150 -6.00 -15.11 1.75
CA GLY A 150 -5.40 -14.33 0.67
C GLY A 150 -4.24 -15.03 -0.05
N LEU A 151 -3.60 -16.02 0.58
CA LEU A 151 -2.45 -16.77 0.05
C LEU A 151 -2.82 -18.14 -0.54
N VAL A 152 -3.89 -18.77 -0.05
CA VAL A 152 -4.27 -20.15 -0.41
C VAL A 152 -4.31 -20.37 -1.92
N SER A 153 -4.96 -19.48 -2.67
CA SER A 153 -5.06 -19.59 -4.14
C SER A 153 -3.71 -19.63 -4.86
N TYR A 154 -2.72 -18.89 -4.36
CA TYR A 154 -1.37 -18.88 -4.94
C TYR A 154 -0.61 -20.15 -4.60
N TYR A 155 -0.75 -20.64 -3.37
CA TYR A 155 -0.10 -21.87 -2.92
C TYR A 155 -0.67 -23.09 -3.67
N ASP A 156 -1.99 -23.25 -3.68
CA ASP A 156 -2.67 -24.37 -4.34
C ASP A 156 -2.45 -24.35 -5.86
N GLY A 157 -2.44 -23.15 -6.45
CA GLY A 157 -2.13 -22.93 -7.86
C GLY A 157 -0.64 -23.08 -8.21
N LYS A 158 0.25 -23.22 -7.22
CA LYS A 158 1.71 -23.19 -7.35
C LYS A 158 2.20 -21.97 -8.15
N GLU A 159 1.55 -20.84 -7.93
CA GLU A 159 1.86 -19.62 -8.64
C GLU A 159 3.05 -18.90 -8.00
N VAL A 160 4.06 -18.56 -8.80
CA VAL A 160 5.24 -17.84 -8.33
C VAL A 160 4.95 -16.33 -8.28
N ILE A 161 4.74 -15.83 -7.07
CA ILE A 161 4.69 -14.40 -6.76
C ILE A 161 5.97 -14.01 -6.04
N LYS A 162 6.61 -12.92 -6.48
CA LYS A 162 7.88 -12.47 -5.93
C LYS A 162 7.75 -11.43 -4.84
N THR A 163 6.68 -10.63 -4.91
CA THR A 163 6.37 -9.62 -3.90
C THR A 163 4.90 -9.70 -3.51
N PHE A 164 4.65 -9.90 -2.23
CA PHE A 164 3.32 -9.79 -1.64
C PHE A 164 3.20 -8.47 -0.90
N ILE A 165 2.08 -7.77 -1.10
CA ILE A 165 1.72 -6.61 -0.29
C ILE A 165 0.35 -6.88 0.31
N ILE A 166 0.29 -6.97 1.63
CA ILE A 166 -0.94 -7.22 2.38
C ILE A 166 -1.37 -5.96 3.11
N VAL A 167 -2.66 -5.65 3.01
CA VAL A 167 -3.28 -4.46 3.59
C VAL A 167 -4.25 -4.93 4.66
N THR A 168 -3.92 -4.76 5.93
CA THR A 168 -4.59 -5.45 7.06
C THR A 168 -4.44 -4.67 8.37
N ASP A 169 -5.23 -5.00 9.41
CA ASP A 169 -4.96 -4.58 10.78
C ASP A 169 -4.06 -5.57 11.56
N GLU A 170 -3.60 -6.63 10.89
CA GLU A 170 -2.73 -7.70 11.39
C GLU A 170 -3.33 -8.58 12.50
N LEU A 171 -4.66 -8.61 12.65
CA LEU A 171 -5.33 -9.43 13.66
C LEU A 171 -5.87 -10.74 13.07
N GLU A 172 -4.97 -11.62 12.62
CA GLU A 172 -5.35 -12.97 12.20
C GLU A 172 -5.92 -13.75 13.40
N ASN A 173 -7.14 -14.27 13.24
CA ASN A 173 -7.85 -14.95 14.33
C ASN A 173 -8.53 -16.25 13.92
N THR A 174 -8.37 -16.66 12.66
CA THR A 174 -8.99 -17.84 12.09
C THR A 174 -8.03 -18.51 11.11
N GLU A 175 -7.91 -19.83 11.20
CA GLU A 175 -7.16 -20.66 10.26
C GLU A 175 -8.00 -20.96 9.00
N THR A 176 -7.34 -21.24 7.88
CA THR A 176 -7.98 -21.71 6.65
C THR A 176 -7.47 -23.11 6.31
N GLN A 177 -8.32 -23.90 5.66
CA GLN A 177 -7.93 -25.22 5.16
C GLN A 177 -7.34 -25.12 3.75
N LEU A 178 -6.21 -25.79 3.54
CA LEU A 178 -5.64 -26.03 2.23
C LEU A 178 -6.44 -27.10 1.46
N ALA A 179 -6.16 -27.25 0.17
CA ALA A 179 -6.78 -28.27 -0.68
C ALA A 179 -6.58 -29.72 -0.16
N ASP A 180 -5.54 -29.96 0.65
CA ASP A 180 -5.26 -31.25 1.29
C ASP A 180 -5.97 -31.47 2.64
N GLY A 181 -6.76 -30.48 3.10
CA GLY A 181 -7.48 -30.50 4.37
C GLY A 181 -6.66 -30.04 5.58
N THR A 182 -5.41 -29.61 5.40
CA THR A 182 -4.57 -29.10 6.48
C THR A 182 -5.04 -27.69 6.90
N SER A 183 -5.27 -27.50 8.19
CA SER A 183 -5.53 -26.18 8.79
C SER A 183 -4.20 -25.44 8.96
N ILE A 184 -4.12 -24.19 8.49
CA ILE A 184 -2.87 -23.42 8.51
C ILE A 184 -3.13 -21.92 8.72
N GLN A 185 -2.17 -21.23 9.33
CA GLN A 185 -2.15 -19.78 9.52
C GLN A 185 -1.29 -19.08 8.47
N PHE A 186 -1.37 -17.76 8.40
CA PHE A 186 -0.70 -17.00 7.34
C PHE A 186 0.81 -17.15 7.40
N PHE A 187 1.40 -17.04 8.59
CA PHE A 187 2.84 -17.13 8.79
C PHE A 187 3.39 -18.45 8.24
N ASP A 188 2.82 -19.57 8.67
CA ASP A 188 3.23 -20.91 8.25
C ASP A 188 3.08 -21.11 6.74
N LEU A 189 1.94 -20.69 6.17
CA LEU A 189 1.70 -20.85 4.73
C LEU A 189 2.67 -20.00 3.91
N PHE A 190 2.93 -18.76 4.34
CA PHE A 190 3.88 -17.89 3.67
C PHE A 190 5.31 -18.44 3.73
N MET A 191 5.72 -19.00 4.87
CA MET A 191 7.03 -19.64 5.00
C MET A 191 7.16 -20.89 4.12
N LYS A 192 6.09 -21.69 3.99
CA LYS A 192 6.03 -22.78 3.00
C LYS A 192 6.17 -22.26 1.57
N CYS A 193 5.42 -21.22 1.19
CA CYS A 193 5.57 -20.59 -0.12
C CYS A 193 7.03 -20.16 -0.39
N ARG A 194 7.69 -19.58 0.61
CA ARG A 194 9.09 -19.14 0.51
C ARG A 194 10.07 -20.27 0.31
N ALA A 195 9.87 -21.38 1.02
CA ALA A 195 10.75 -22.54 0.96
C ALA A 195 10.54 -23.35 -0.33
N GLU A 196 9.30 -23.49 -0.80
CA GLU A 196 8.96 -24.39 -1.90
C GLU A 196 9.02 -23.72 -3.28
N PHE A 197 8.65 -22.43 -3.39
CA PHE A 197 8.48 -21.77 -4.69
C PHE A 197 9.51 -20.67 -4.94
N TYR A 198 9.58 -19.67 -4.07
CA TYR A 198 10.42 -18.49 -4.25
C TYR A 198 10.55 -17.71 -2.94
N PRO A 199 11.74 -17.22 -2.55
CA PRO A 199 11.93 -16.39 -1.35
C PRO A 199 11.30 -14.99 -1.52
N ALA A 200 9.97 -14.95 -1.54
CA ALA A 200 9.17 -13.78 -1.84
C ALA A 200 9.31 -12.72 -0.74
N LYS A 201 9.27 -11.46 -1.17
CA LYS A 201 9.23 -10.28 -0.29
C LYS A 201 7.80 -10.08 0.23
N LEU A 202 7.68 -9.54 1.44
CA LEU A 202 6.38 -9.24 2.06
C LEU A 202 6.34 -7.80 2.58
N GLY A 203 5.35 -7.04 2.13
CA GLY A 203 5.04 -5.72 2.67
C GLY A 203 3.71 -5.71 3.39
N PHE A 204 3.70 -5.34 4.66
CA PHE A 204 2.50 -5.03 5.42
C PHE A 204 2.15 -3.54 5.28
N ILE A 205 0.91 -3.25 4.91
CA ILE A 205 0.28 -1.95 5.07
C ILE A 205 -0.72 -2.09 6.21
N SER A 206 -0.27 -1.67 7.40
CA SER A 206 -0.86 -2.03 8.68
C SER A 206 -1.70 -0.91 9.25
N PHE A 207 -2.97 -1.18 9.55
CA PHE A 207 -3.87 -0.21 10.17
C PHE A 207 -4.02 -0.48 11.66
N ILE A 208 -3.06 0.02 12.42
CA ILE A 208 -2.96 -0.20 13.87
C ILE A 208 -3.56 0.98 14.65
N SER A 209 -4.10 0.69 15.84
CA SER A 209 -4.70 1.69 16.73
C SER A 209 -3.64 2.59 17.37
N ASN A 210 -2.47 2.05 17.72
CA ASN A 210 -1.37 2.80 18.30
C ASN A 210 -0.14 2.78 17.38
N GLN A 211 0.36 3.93 16.96
CA GLN A 211 1.54 4.04 16.07
C GLN A 211 2.81 3.44 16.69
N HIS A 212 2.90 3.39 18.02
CA HIS A 212 4.00 2.77 18.75
C HIS A 212 3.82 1.27 18.99
N SER A 213 2.62 0.72 18.73
CA SER A 213 2.43 -0.73 18.76
C SER A 213 2.97 -1.37 17.48
N GLN A 214 3.33 -2.64 17.58
CA GLN A 214 3.63 -3.48 16.44
C GLN A 214 2.45 -4.41 16.19
N GLY A 215 2.13 -4.67 14.93
CA GLY A 215 1.09 -5.63 14.59
C GLY A 215 1.52 -7.06 14.92
N GLN A 216 0.55 -7.93 15.18
CA GLN A 216 0.82 -9.30 15.65
C GLN A 216 1.64 -10.08 14.60
N MET A 217 1.20 -10.06 13.35
CA MET A 217 1.84 -10.80 12.26
C MET A 217 3.26 -10.28 12.01
N SER A 218 3.44 -8.97 11.89
CA SER A 218 4.78 -8.38 11.69
C SER A 218 5.74 -8.69 12.84
N THR A 219 5.24 -8.78 14.08
CA THR A 219 6.03 -9.22 15.24
C THR A 219 6.47 -10.67 15.09
N GLU A 220 5.55 -11.55 14.70
CA GLU A 220 5.86 -12.97 14.45
C GLU A 220 6.96 -13.15 13.39
N PHE A 221 6.90 -12.39 12.29
CA PHE A 221 7.95 -12.40 11.26
C PHE A 221 9.30 -11.88 11.76
N GLN A 222 9.30 -10.87 12.62
CA GLN A 222 10.53 -10.31 13.19
C GLN A 222 11.16 -11.24 14.23
N ASP A 223 10.36 -11.85 15.10
CA ASP A 223 10.82 -12.81 16.10
C ASP A 223 11.44 -14.05 15.45
N ALA A 224 10.93 -14.44 14.28
CA ALA A 224 11.48 -15.50 13.44
C ALA A 224 12.67 -15.04 12.56
N TYR A 225 13.11 -13.78 12.65
CA TYR A 225 14.21 -13.20 11.87
C TYR A 225 14.05 -13.38 10.35
N VAL A 226 12.81 -13.31 9.85
CA VAL A 226 12.54 -13.51 8.41
C VAL A 226 13.00 -12.28 7.62
N PRO A 227 13.89 -12.43 6.62
CA PRO A 227 14.36 -11.32 5.82
C PRO A 227 13.28 -10.84 4.83
N ASP A 228 13.43 -9.63 4.33
CA ASP A 228 12.57 -9.07 3.27
C ASP A 228 11.08 -8.92 3.66
N VAL A 229 10.82 -8.76 4.95
CA VAL A 229 9.51 -8.39 5.49
C VAL A 229 9.55 -6.94 5.95
N ILE A 230 8.66 -6.10 5.42
CA ILE A 230 8.56 -4.69 5.77
C ILE A 230 7.16 -4.37 6.29
N GLN A 231 7.06 -3.38 7.19
CA GLN A 231 5.80 -2.92 7.74
C GLN A 231 5.67 -1.41 7.57
N PHE A 232 4.53 -0.98 7.04
CA PHE A 232 4.15 0.42 6.92
C PHE A 232 2.90 0.69 7.74
N LYS A 233 3.00 1.61 8.71
CA LYS A 233 1.94 1.83 9.70
C LYS A 233 1.07 3.04 9.34
N PHE A 234 -0.22 2.78 9.16
CA PHE A 234 -1.27 3.80 9.12
C PHE A 234 -2.02 3.83 10.45
N SER A 235 -2.48 5.03 10.83
CA SER A 235 -3.39 5.17 11.97
C SER A 235 -4.80 4.77 11.53
N ARG A 236 -5.45 3.95 12.34
CA ARG A 236 -6.85 3.55 12.16
C ARG A 236 -7.82 4.74 12.29
N ASP A 237 -7.50 5.70 13.16
CA ASP A 237 -8.37 6.84 13.48
C ASP A 237 -8.19 8.02 12.52
N ARG A 238 -6.98 8.17 11.96
CA ARG A 238 -6.64 9.25 11.04
C ARG A 238 -5.84 8.70 9.87
N LEU A 239 -6.57 8.46 8.80
CA LEU A 239 -6.00 8.10 7.51
C LEU A 239 -5.31 9.33 6.93
N ASP A 240 -3.99 9.28 6.89
CA ASP A 240 -3.16 10.35 6.36
C ASP A 240 -2.52 9.89 5.05
N LEU A 241 -3.16 10.25 3.93
CA LEU A 241 -2.70 9.88 2.59
C LEU A 241 -1.41 10.59 2.19
N THR A 242 -0.97 11.63 2.92
CA THR A 242 0.36 12.24 2.71
C THR A 242 1.49 11.24 2.93
N LYS A 243 1.22 10.18 3.69
CA LYS A 243 2.15 9.08 3.95
C LYS A 243 2.29 8.11 2.77
N LEU A 244 1.49 8.25 1.72
CA LEU A 244 1.58 7.37 0.55
C LEU A 244 2.92 7.52 -0.17
N ASP A 245 3.44 8.73 -0.29
CA ASP A 245 4.76 8.97 -0.88
C ASP A 245 5.87 8.28 -0.08
N ASN A 246 5.74 8.25 1.25
CA ASN A 246 6.66 7.52 2.14
C ASN A 246 6.54 6.00 1.95
N LEU A 247 5.32 5.47 1.82
CA LEU A 247 5.09 4.05 1.52
C LEU A 247 5.75 3.67 0.19
N LEU A 248 5.52 4.48 -0.85
CA LEU A 248 6.10 4.28 -2.17
C LEU A 248 7.63 4.37 -2.13
N GLY A 249 8.18 5.34 -1.41
CA GLY A 249 9.62 5.46 -1.17
C GLY A 249 10.20 4.22 -0.47
N LEU A 250 9.56 3.74 0.59
CA LEU A 250 9.99 2.56 1.34
C LEU A 250 9.95 1.28 0.49
N LEU A 251 8.89 1.11 -0.32
CA LEU A 251 8.78 0.01 -1.27
C LEU A 251 9.88 0.05 -2.34
N SER A 252 10.33 1.26 -2.71
CA SER A 252 11.30 1.47 -3.79
C SER A 252 12.74 1.29 -3.39
N THR A 253 13.10 1.66 -2.16
CA THR A 253 14.49 1.56 -1.71
C THR A 253 14.90 0.12 -1.48
N GLY A 254 13.96 -0.82 -1.38
CA GLY A 254 14.21 -2.24 -1.13
C GLY A 254 15.05 -2.49 0.13
N SER A 255 15.25 -1.47 0.96
CA SER A 255 16.23 -1.42 2.02
C SER A 255 15.55 -1.34 3.37
N LEU A 256 15.84 -2.38 4.15
CA LEU A 256 15.66 -2.60 5.57
C LEU A 256 15.86 -1.35 6.44
N GLY A 257 14.94 -1.19 7.40
CA GLY A 257 14.94 -0.16 8.42
C GLY A 257 13.87 0.87 8.11
N THR A 258 12.94 1.05 9.05
CA THR A 258 12.09 2.24 9.11
C THR A 258 12.97 3.44 8.78
N PHE A 259 12.66 4.12 7.68
CA PHE A 259 13.35 5.35 7.30
C PHE A 259 13.42 6.30 8.50
N ASP A 260 12.38 6.29 9.34
CA ASP A 260 12.32 6.99 10.62
C ASP A 260 13.41 6.55 11.62
N ASP A 261 13.72 5.26 11.78
CA ASP A 261 14.81 4.79 12.65
C ASP A 261 16.18 5.14 12.08
N GLN A 262 16.32 5.11 10.74
CA GLN A 262 17.56 5.57 10.09
C GLN A 262 17.73 7.08 10.21
N LEU A 263 16.63 7.84 10.08
CA LEU A 263 16.59 9.28 10.24
C LEU A 263 16.86 9.66 11.69
N GLU A 264 16.32 8.93 12.67
CA GLU A 264 16.54 9.14 14.10
C GLU A 264 17.99 8.81 14.48
N LYS A 265 18.56 7.71 13.96
CA LYS A 265 19.99 7.41 14.11
C LYS A 265 20.87 8.50 13.49
N LEU A 266 20.54 8.96 12.28
CA LEU A 266 21.27 10.00 11.59
C LEU A 266 21.16 11.34 12.34
N GLN A 267 19.98 11.65 12.89
CA GLN A 267 19.73 12.85 13.69
C GLN A 267 20.50 12.82 15.01
N ASN A 268 20.55 11.69 15.69
CA ASN A 268 21.36 11.50 16.89
C ASN A 268 22.86 11.62 16.56
N GLU A 269 23.30 11.07 15.43
CA GLU A 269 24.68 11.19 14.97
C GLU A 269 25.06 12.63 14.58
N PHE A 270 24.12 13.38 13.99
CA PHE A 270 24.28 14.82 13.75
C PHE A 270 24.41 15.62 15.04
N GLN A 271 23.65 15.27 16.08
CA GLN A 271 23.71 15.93 17.39
C GLN A 271 25.02 15.63 18.13
N GLU A 272 25.51 14.40 18.06
CA GLU A 272 26.72 13.98 18.79
C GLU A 272 28.03 14.36 18.08
N LYS A 273 28.08 14.21 16.74
CA LYS A 273 29.34 14.30 15.97
C LYS A 273 29.43 15.54 15.08
N GLY A 274 28.34 16.28 14.93
CA GLY A 274 28.26 17.45 14.07
C GLY A 274 28.15 17.10 12.57
N VAL A 275 27.69 18.08 11.80
CA VAL A 275 27.29 17.91 10.38
C VAL A 275 28.45 17.48 9.47
N GLU A 276 29.65 18.04 9.67
CA GLU A 276 30.81 17.74 8.82
C GLU A 276 31.27 16.28 8.93
N SER A 277 31.17 15.68 10.12
CA SER A 277 31.58 14.29 10.37
C SER A 277 30.65 13.30 9.66
N VAL A 278 29.34 13.53 9.74
CA VAL A 278 28.33 12.68 9.10
C VAL A 278 28.43 12.75 7.58
N ILE A 279 28.61 13.95 7.01
CA ILE A 279 28.78 14.14 5.56
C ILE A 279 30.03 13.41 5.06
N THR A 280 31.16 13.53 5.77
CA THR A 280 32.42 12.86 5.39
C THR A 280 32.27 11.34 5.38
N ASN A 281 31.57 10.77 6.37
CA ASN A 281 31.31 9.33 6.45
C ASN A 281 30.40 8.82 5.32
N LEU A 282 29.41 9.62 4.91
CA LEU A 282 28.53 9.28 3.79
C LEU A 282 29.28 9.26 2.45
N PHE A 283 30.17 10.23 2.23
CA PHE A 283 31.00 10.27 1.02
C PHE A 283 32.00 9.10 0.96
N ASN A 284 32.61 8.76 2.09
CA ASN A 284 33.57 7.64 2.15
C ASN A 284 32.91 6.26 1.91
N LYS A 285 31.66 6.06 2.35
CA LYS A 285 30.89 4.83 2.07
C LYS A 285 30.51 4.67 0.59
N GLN A 286 30.34 5.75 -0.16
CA GLN A 286 30.05 5.67 -1.60
C GLN A 286 31.29 5.24 -2.40
N THR A 287 32.48 5.66 -1.97
CA THR A 287 33.74 5.25 -2.61
C THR A 287 34.12 3.79 -2.35
N GLU A 288 33.65 3.18 -1.26
CA GLU A 288 33.91 1.76 -0.97
C GLU A 288 33.03 0.80 -1.80
N ASN A 289 31.87 1.25 -2.27
CA ASN A 289 30.93 0.44 -3.06
C ASN A 289 31.14 0.55 -4.59
N SER A 290 32.16 1.27 -5.05
CA SER A 290 32.49 1.34 -6.47
C SER A 290 33.44 0.19 -6.87
N ILE A 291 32.94 -0.77 -7.65
CA ILE A 291 33.74 -1.86 -8.21
C ILE A 291 34.89 -1.28 -9.06
N PRO A 292 36.16 -1.67 -8.85
CA PRO A 292 37.26 -1.18 -9.68
C PRO A 292 37.12 -1.72 -11.12
N MET A 293 37.00 -0.82 -12.11
CA MET A 293 37.14 -1.18 -13.53
C MET A 293 38.58 -1.65 -13.79
N ALA A 294 38.77 -2.95 -13.94
CA ALA A 294 40.00 -3.51 -14.47
C ALA A 294 40.22 -3.02 -15.91
N THR A 295 41.29 -2.27 -16.14
CA THR A 295 41.74 -1.86 -17.47
C THR A 295 42.76 -2.89 -17.95
N GLU A 296 42.33 -3.87 -18.75
CA GLU A 296 43.26 -4.66 -19.56
C GLU A 296 43.56 -3.89 -20.85
N ILE A 297 44.73 -3.26 -20.90
CA ILE A 297 45.31 -2.77 -22.16
C ILE A 297 46.21 -3.89 -22.68
N THR A 298 45.72 -4.61 -23.68
CA THR A 298 46.50 -5.57 -24.44
C THR A 298 47.38 -4.83 -25.44
N THR A 299 48.68 -5.06 -25.35
CA THR A 299 49.73 -4.60 -26.26
C THR A 299 49.56 -5.18 -27.67
N LYS A 300 49.68 -4.31 -28.68
CA LYS A 300 50.25 -4.61 -29.99
C LYS A 300 51.07 -3.42 -30.48
#